data_AF-A0A4V3KYK8-F1
#
_entry.id   AF-A0A4V3KYK8-F1
#
_cell.length_a   1.000
_cell.length_b   1.000
_cell.length_c   1.000
_cell.angle_alpha   90.00
_cell.angle_beta   90.00
_cell.angle_gamma   90.00
#
_symmetry.space_group_name_H-M   'P 1'
#
loop_
_entity.id
_entity.type
_entity.pdbx_description
1 polymer ?
#
loop_
_entity_poly.entity_id
_entity_poly.type
_entity_poly.pdbx_seq_one_letter_code
_entity_poly.pdbx_strand_id
1 'polypeptide(L)'
;MALISLKSFGVTMSAPLFSNLDLTIGAGDRLGIVAANGRGKSTLLRCLTGEIEATAGDITRTRGLRVGHVEQAVPDALLDRSFHQVVADALPPERAESERWRVDVVLDSLDVPEPMRERPMRALSGGWQRLALIARVWVTDPDVLLLDEPTNHLDLTRISQLETWLNALPREVPVVVASHDRAFLDATTNRTLFLRPEQSPVFSLPYSRARAALSEVDASAERKFQRDIKVAQQLRRQAAKLNNIGVNSGSDLLTVKTKQLNQRAQRLEEAAAPAHRERSAGAIKLANRGTHAKVLIGLDDAAVETPDGTLLFKTGRRHICQGDRIVLVGRNGVGKSRLINLIRNAIVEPETAAQSVKVTPSTVLGYGDQALSGISGDDTPLAILSRRFDVGEQRARSLLAGAGVNIDVQERRIGLLSGGQKARLMMLALRLANPNFYLLDEPTNHLDIDGQEALETELLAHQASCLLASHDRSFIRAIGNRFWLIEKLRLTEVDDPEDFFTSVAEAGG
;
A
#
# COMPACT_ATOMS: atom_id res chain seq x y z
N MET A 1 -17.43 -11.36 -24.70
CA MET A 1 -16.17 -11.59 -25.43
C MET A 1 -15.04 -10.92 -24.66
N ALA A 2 -13.81 -11.43 -24.75
CA ALA A 2 -12.65 -10.77 -24.15
C ALA A 2 -12.27 -9.54 -24.99
N LEU A 3 -12.14 -8.38 -24.34
CA LEU A 3 -11.72 -7.13 -24.97
C LEU A 3 -10.20 -7.05 -25.06
N ILE A 4 -9.51 -7.55 -24.02
CA ILE A 4 -8.05 -7.69 -23.97
C ILE A 4 -7.69 -9.10 -23.47
N SER A 5 -6.73 -9.76 -24.12
CA SER A 5 -6.21 -11.05 -23.69
C SER A 5 -4.68 -11.07 -23.74
N LEU A 6 -4.07 -11.43 -22.62
CA LEU A 6 -2.65 -11.67 -22.42
C LEU A 6 -2.38 -13.17 -22.41
N LYS A 7 -1.36 -13.62 -23.14
CA LYS A 7 -0.95 -15.03 -23.17
C LYS A 7 0.55 -15.16 -22.97
N SER A 8 0.95 -15.92 -21.95
CA SER A 8 2.35 -16.10 -21.54
C SER A 8 3.11 -14.77 -21.43
N PHE A 9 2.41 -13.71 -21.03
CA PHE A 9 2.88 -12.33 -21.13
C PHE A 9 3.95 -12.04 -20.07
N GLY A 10 4.99 -11.30 -20.42
CA GLY A 10 6.10 -11.02 -19.52
C GLY A 10 6.81 -9.72 -19.85
N VAL A 11 7.28 -9.04 -18.81
CA VAL A 11 8.02 -7.78 -18.92
C VAL A 11 9.27 -7.85 -18.07
N THR A 12 10.41 -7.58 -18.71
CA THR A 12 11.73 -7.51 -18.07
C THR A 12 12.32 -6.13 -18.33
N MET A 13 12.70 -5.45 -17.25
CA MET A 13 13.46 -4.20 -17.32
C MET A 13 14.91 -4.50 -16.90
N SER A 14 15.39 -3.95 -15.78
CA SER A 14 16.65 -4.38 -15.17
C SER A 14 16.57 -5.77 -14.52
N ALA A 15 15.35 -6.19 -14.16
CA ALA A 15 15.02 -7.51 -13.66
C ALA A 15 13.60 -7.89 -14.14
N PRO A 16 13.23 -9.18 -14.17
CA PRO A 16 11.88 -9.61 -14.50
C PRO A 16 10.86 -8.97 -13.52
N LEU A 17 9.90 -8.22 -14.05
CA LEU A 17 8.81 -7.65 -13.24
C LEU A 17 7.75 -8.71 -12.97
N PHE A 18 7.32 -9.38 -14.04
CA PHE A 18 6.41 -10.53 -14.04
C PHE A 18 6.61 -11.33 -15.33
N SER A 19 6.31 -12.63 -15.26
CA SER A 19 6.49 -13.57 -16.37
C SER A 19 5.36 -14.59 -16.42
N ASN A 20 5.10 -15.10 -17.63
CA ASN A 20 4.07 -16.12 -17.90
C ASN A 20 2.68 -15.73 -17.36
N LEU A 21 2.28 -14.47 -17.57
CA LEU A 21 0.98 -13.96 -17.18
C LEU A 21 -0.06 -14.31 -18.25
N ASP A 22 -1.05 -15.10 -17.87
CA ASP A 22 -2.27 -15.35 -18.64
C ASP A 22 -3.42 -14.57 -18.00
N LEU A 23 -4.01 -13.63 -18.74
CA LEU A 23 -5.07 -12.78 -18.23
C LEU A 23 -6.06 -12.43 -19.34
N THR A 24 -7.35 -12.53 -19.04
CA THR A 24 -8.42 -12.08 -19.92
C THR A 24 -9.26 -11.02 -19.20
N ILE A 25 -9.52 -9.92 -19.93
CA ILE A 25 -10.38 -8.82 -19.51
C ILE A 25 -11.54 -8.75 -20.51
N GLY A 26 -12.76 -8.97 -20.04
CA GLY A 26 -14.00 -8.91 -20.81
C GLY A 26 -15.04 -8.02 -20.14
N ALA A 27 -16.18 -7.84 -20.82
CA ALA A 27 -17.30 -7.06 -20.30
C ALA A 27 -17.75 -7.57 -18.92
N GLY A 28 -18.04 -6.65 -17.99
CA GLY A 28 -18.41 -7.00 -16.61
C GLY A 28 -17.25 -7.14 -15.62
N ASP A 29 -16.01 -7.20 -16.10
CA ASP A 29 -14.87 -7.35 -15.21
C ASP A 29 -14.64 -6.09 -14.38
N ARG A 30 -14.41 -6.29 -13.08
CA ARG A 30 -13.89 -5.28 -12.15
C ARG A 30 -12.65 -5.89 -11.54
N LEU A 31 -11.51 -5.71 -12.20
CA LEU A 31 -10.25 -6.37 -11.88
C LEU A 31 -9.39 -5.49 -10.96
N GLY A 32 -9.16 -5.93 -9.72
CA GLY A 32 -8.14 -5.37 -8.85
C GLY A 32 -6.75 -5.94 -9.17
N ILE A 33 -5.74 -5.08 -9.33
CA ILE A 33 -4.33 -5.46 -9.46
C ILE A 33 -3.62 -5.15 -8.14
N VAL A 34 -3.14 -6.19 -7.49
CA VAL A 34 -2.34 -6.12 -6.27
C VAL A 34 -0.93 -6.60 -6.57
N ALA A 35 0.06 -5.82 -6.19
CA ALA A 35 1.48 -6.18 -6.30
C ALA A 35 2.26 -5.43 -5.23
N ALA A 36 3.38 -5.98 -4.76
CA ALA A 36 4.31 -5.19 -3.97
C ALA A 36 4.88 -3.99 -4.76
N ASN A 37 5.42 -3.03 -4.01
CA ASN A 37 5.99 -1.82 -4.60
C ASN A 37 7.09 -2.14 -5.63
N GLY A 38 6.97 -1.51 -6.81
CA GLY A 38 7.94 -1.69 -7.91
C GLY A 38 7.82 -3.02 -8.66
N ARG A 39 6.75 -3.80 -8.47
CA ARG A 39 6.48 -5.05 -9.21
C ARG A 39 5.73 -4.88 -10.53
N GLY A 40 5.60 -3.64 -11.01
CA GLY A 40 5.12 -3.36 -12.36
C GLY A 40 3.62 -3.21 -12.53
N LYS A 41 2.86 -2.77 -11.51
CA LYS A 41 1.42 -2.42 -11.67
C LYS A 41 1.21 -1.39 -12.78
N SER A 42 1.83 -0.22 -12.64
CA SER A 42 1.81 0.84 -13.65
C SER A 42 2.38 0.35 -14.98
N THR A 43 3.42 -0.49 -14.96
CA THR A 43 3.98 -1.08 -16.18
C THR A 43 2.99 -1.98 -16.89
N LEU A 44 2.23 -2.82 -16.16
CA LEU A 44 1.18 -3.66 -16.72
C LEU A 44 0.05 -2.80 -17.30
N LEU A 45 -0.37 -1.73 -16.62
CA LEU A 45 -1.38 -0.80 -17.15
C LEU A 45 -0.91 -0.14 -18.46
N ARG A 46 0.34 0.34 -18.52
CA ARG A 46 0.95 0.88 -19.76
C ARG A 46 1.10 -0.17 -20.87
N CYS A 47 1.31 -1.43 -20.49
CA CYS A 47 1.27 -2.53 -21.46
C CYS A 47 -0.15 -2.73 -21.99
N LEU A 48 -1.19 -2.61 -21.15
CA LEU A 48 -2.58 -2.73 -21.59
C LEU A 48 -2.97 -1.59 -22.55
N THR A 49 -2.51 -0.35 -22.31
CA THR A 49 -2.74 0.80 -23.22
C THR A 49 -1.95 0.68 -24.53
N GLY A 50 -0.81 -0.03 -24.51
CA GLY A 50 0.08 -0.16 -25.67
C GLY A 50 1.21 0.86 -25.70
N GLU A 51 1.42 1.60 -24.61
CA GLU A 51 2.54 2.52 -24.44
C GLU A 51 3.88 1.80 -24.26
N ILE A 52 3.85 0.58 -23.70
CA ILE A 52 5.04 -0.26 -23.47
C ILE A 52 4.81 -1.63 -24.11
N GLU A 53 5.83 -2.11 -24.85
CA GLU A 53 5.83 -3.45 -25.42
C GLU A 53 6.27 -4.51 -24.40
N ALA A 54 5.72 -5.71 -24.55
CA ALA A 54 6.10 -6.87 -23.75
C ALA A 54 7.49 -7.35 -24.14
N THR A 55 8.22 -7.93 -23.19
CA THR A 55 9.47 -8.63 -23.49
C THR A 55 9.21 -10.08 -23.93
N ALA A 56 8.08 -10.65 -23.54
CA ALA A 56 7.67 -12.01 -23.88
C ALA A 56 6.15 -12.16 -23.92
N GLY A 57 5.68 -13.16 -24.67
CA GLY A 57 4.26 -13.46 -24.85
C GLY A 57 3.54 -12.46 -25.73
N ASP A 58 2.21 -12.59 -25.78
CA ASP A 58 1.36 -11.83 -26.70
C ASP A 58 0.25 -11.08 -25.96
N ILE A 59 -0.08 -9.89 -26.46
CA ILE A 59 -1.26 -9.12 -26.07
C ILE A 59 -2.17 -8.92 -27.28
N THR A 60 -3.42 -9.36 -27.16
CA THR A 60 -4.44 -9.19 -28.19
C THR A 60 -5.52 -8.25 -27.68
N ARG A 61 -5.94 -7.31 -28.53
CA ARG A 61 -6.99 -6.32 -28.25
C ARG A 61 -8.04 -6.37 -29.33
N THR A 62 -9.28 -6.13 -28.96
CA THR A 62 -10.35 -5.95 -29.95
C THR A 62 -10.05 -4.73 -30.83
N ARG A 63 -10.33 -4.83 -32.13
CA ARG A 63 -10.06 -3.75 -33.08
C ARG A 63 -10.91 -2.52 -32.74
N GLY A 64 -10.28 -1.35 -32.65
CA GLY A 64 -10.96 -0.09 -32.34
C GLY A 64 -11.23 0.15 -30.85
N LEU A 65 -10.68 -0.68 -29.96
CA LEU A 65 -10.85 -0.55 -28.52
C LEU A 65 -10.30 0.80 -28.00
N ARG A 66 -11.15 1.59 -27.34
CA ARG A 66 -10.79 2.83 -26.65
C ARG A 66 -10.42 2.50 -25.20
N VAL A 67 -9.14 2.58 -24.87
CA VAL A 67 -8.65 2.35 -23.51
C VAL A 67 -8.47 3.69 -22.81
N GLY A 68 -9.25 3.94 -21.77
CA GLY A 68 -9.11 5.11 -20.92
C GLY A 68 -8.14 4.81 -19.77
N HIS A 69 -7.02 5.52 -19.68
CA HIS A 69 -6.02 5.32 -18.64
C HIS A 69 -5.87 6.57 -17.79
N VAL A 70 -6.17 6.45 -16.49
CA VAL A 70 -5.95 7.50 -15.49
C VAL A 70 -4.56 7.30 -14.88
N GLU A 71 -3.64 8.18 -15.25
CA GLU A 71 -2.27 8.16 -14.77
C GLU A 71 -2.15 8.50 -13.28
N GLN A 72 -1.08 8.02 -12.64
CA GLN A 72 -0.82 8.24 -11.23
C GLN A 72 -0.52 9.72 -10.90
N ALA A 73 0.11 10.49 -11.78
CA ALA A 73 0.48 11.88 -11.52
C ALA A 73 -0.32 12.85 -12.40
N VAL A 74 -0.55 14.06 -11.88
CA VAL A 74 -1.14 15.15 -12.67
C VAL A 74 -0.05 15.72 -13.57
N PRO A 75 -0.21 15.70 -14.91
CA PRO A 75 0.77 16.31 -15.80
C PRO A 75 0.87 17.82 -15.58
N ASP A 76 2.11 18.35 -15.56
CA ASP A 76 2.37 19.78 -15.32
C ASP A 76 1.62 20.70 -16.29
N ALA A 77 1.43 20.26 -17.53
CA ALA A 77 0.70 20.98 -18.57
C ALA A 77 -0.77 21.26 -18.21
N LEU A 78 -1.35 20.51 -17.26
CA LEU A 78 -2.73 20.68 -16.82
C LEU A 78 -2.87 21.64 -15.63
N LEU A 79 -1.78 21.99 -14.95
CA LEU A 79 -1.83 22.70 -13.65
C LEU A 79 -2.43 24.12 -13.73
N ASP A 80 -2.30 24.76 -14.89
CA ASP A 80 -2.80 26.13 -15.14
C ASP A 80 -4.21 26.18 -15.74
N ARG A 81 -4.76 25.03 -16.12
CA ARG A 81 -6.12 24.90 -16.66
C ARG A 81 -7.13 24.78 -15.53
N SER A 82 -8.35 25.27 -15.72
CA SER A 82 -9.44 24.99 -14.79
C SER A 82 -9.86 23.53 -14.85
N PHE A 83 -10.48 23.01 -13.78
CA PHE A 83 -11.02 21.63 -13.79
C PHE A 83 -11.88 21.39 -15.03
N HIS A 84 -12.85 22.27 -15.30
CA HIS A 84 -13.73 22.15 -16.45
C HIS A 84 -12.95 22.14 -17.76
N GLN A 85 -11.96 23.04 -17.93
CA GLN A 85 -11.12 23.07 -19.13
C GLN A 85 -10.33 21.77 -19.31
N VAL A 86 -9.77 21.20 -18.24
CA VAL A 86 -9.03 19.94 -18.29
C VAL A 86 -9.90 18.80 -18.85
N VAL A 87 -11.18 18.75 -18.47
CA VAL A 87 -12.12 17.74 -18.97
C VAL A 87 -12.54 18.06 -20.40
N ALA A 88 -12.88 19.31 -20.69
CA ALA A 88 -13.28 19.74 -22.04
C ALA A 88 -12.16 19.52 -23.09
N ASP A 89 -10.91 19.79 -22.71
CA ASP A 89 -9.73 19.65 -23.57
C ASP A 89 -9.42 18.18 -23.93
N ALA A 90 -10.07 17.20 -23.29
CA ALA A 90 -9.96 15.78 -23.65
C ALA A 90 -10.94 15.34 -24.76
N LEU A 91 -11.97 16.13 -25.05
CA LEU A 91 -12.83 15.85 -26.19
C LEU A 91 -12.05 16.09 -27.51
N PRO A 92 -12.23 15.23 -28.53
CA PRO A 92 -11.64 15.47 -29.84
C PRO A 92 -12.03 16.86 -30.38
N PRO A 93 -11.11 17.62 -31.00
CA PRO A 93 -11.39 18.99 -31.46
C PRO A 93 -12.61 19.09 -32.39
N GLU A 94 -12.82 18.06 -33.21
CA GLU A 94 -13.93 17.94 -34.15
C GLU A 94 -15.30 17.82 -33.45
N ARG A 95 -15.32 17.36 -32.20
CA ARG A 95 -16.53 17.09 -31.42
C ARG A 95 -16.68 17.99 -30.21
N ALA A 96 -15.64 18.74 -29.84
CA ALA A 96 -15.59 19.51 -28.60
C ALA A 96 -16.76 20.49 -28.43
N GLU A 97 -17.21 21.13 -29.52
CA GLU A 97 -18.35 22.06 -29.48
C GLU A 97 -19.69 21.32 -29.37
N SER A 98 -19.91 20.30 -30.20
CA SER A 98 -21.17 19.52 -30.19
C SER A 98 -21.35 18.65 -28.96
N GLU A 99 -20.26 18.19 -28.36
CA GLU A 99 -20.25 17.28 -27.22
C GLU A 99 -19.91 17.98 -25.90
N ARG A 100 -19.85 19.31 -25.87
CA ARG A 100 -19.51 20.08 -24.67
C ARG A 100 -20.43 19.76 -23.48
N TRP A 101 -21.70 19.47 -23.75
CA TRP A 101 -22.69 19.05 -22.74
C TRP A 101 -22.26 17.77 -21.97
N ARG A 102 -21.43 16.90 -22.57
CA ARG A 102 -20.92 15.69 -21.93
C ARG A 102 -19.99 16.04 -20.77
N VAL A 103 -19.30 17.18 -20.84
CA VAL A 103 -18.45 17.66 -19.75
C VAL A 103 -19.30 17.86 -18.51
N ASP A 104 -20.39 18.61 -18.63
CA ASP A 104 -21.29 18.88 -17.50
C ASP A 104 -21.88 17.60 -16.93
N VAL A 105 -22.34 16.67 -17.78
CA VAL A 105 -22.87 15.36 -17.33
C VAL A 105 -21.82 14.54 -16.57
N VAL A 106 -20.56 14.54 -17.03
CA VAL A 106 -19.48 13.84 -16.32
C VAL A 106 -19.18 14.50 -14.98
N LEU A 107 -19.12 15.83 -14.95
CA LEU A 107 -18.87 16.59 -13.72
C LEU A 107 -20.00 16.40 -12.69
N ASP A 108 -21.24 16.34 -13.15
CA ASP A 108 -22.41 16.05 -12.31
C ASP A 108 -22.37 14.60 -11.81
N SER A 109 -22.01 13.63 -12.66
CA SER A 109 -21.91 12.21 -12.25
C SER A 109 -20.83 11.93 -11.19
N LEU A 110 -19.85 12.84 -11.07
CA LEU A 110 -18.76 12.80 -10.10
C LEU A 110 -18.98 13.82 -8.96
N ASP A 111 -20.22 14.32 -8.80
CA ASP A 111 -20.67 15.38 -7.88
C ASP A 111 -19.63 16.49 -7.66
N VAL A 112 -19.12 17.06 -8.75
CA VAL A 112 -18.14 18.16 -8.71
C VAL A 112 -18.89 19.47 -8.49
N PRO A 113 -18.71 20.17 -7.35
CA PRO A 113 -19.38 21.45 -7.09
C PRO A 113 -18.96 22.51 -8.09
N GLU A 114 -19.91 23.35 -8.53
CA GLU A 114 -19.64 24.47 -9.45
C GLU A 114 -18.44 25.34 -9.03
N PRO A 115 -18.25 25.71 -7.74
CA PRO A 115 -17.10 26.55 -7.35
C PRO A 115 -15.74 25.87 -7.53
N MET A 116 -15.69 24.55 -7.71
CA MET A 116 -14.47 23.79 -7.98
C MET A 116 -14.19 23.68 -9.48
N ARG A 117 -15.24 23.69 -10.33
CA ARG A 117 -15.14 23.52 -11.79
C ARG A 117 -14.26 24.60 -12.45
N GLU A 118 -14.36 25.83 -11.96
CA GLU A 118 -13.63 26.98 -12.50
C GLU A 118 -12.24 27.20 -11.86
N ARG A 119 -11.90 26.46 -10.80
CA ARG A 119 -10.61 26.62 -10.14
C ARG A 119 -9.49 26.01 -10.99
N PRO A 120 -8.31 26.66 -11.06
CA PRO A 120 -7.16 26.07 -11.71
C PRO A 120 -6.69 24.84 -10.95
N MET A 121 -6.21 23.82 -11.66
CA MET A 121 -5.76 22.55 -11.08
C MET A 121 -4.74 22.74 -9.95
N ARG A 122 -3.80 23.70 -10.08
CA ARG A 122 -2.82 24.02 -9.02
C ARG A 122 -3.43 24.50 -7.69
N ALA A 123 -4.66 25.04 -7.71
CA ALA A 123 -5.35 25.54 -6.53
C ALA A 123 -6.33 24.51 -5.93
N LEU A 124 -6.49 23.35 -6.58
CA LEU A 124 -7.28 22.24 -6.08
C LEU A 124 -6.47 21.37 -5.12
N SER A 125 -7.17 20.69 -4.20
CA SER A 125 -6.54 19.65 -3.38
C SER A 125 -6.16 18.45 -4.27
N GLY A 126 -5.20 17.64 -3.83
CA GLY A 126 -4.77 16.45 -4.57
C GLY A 126 -5.92 15.52 -4.95
N GLY A 127 -6.93 15.38 -4.07
CA GLY A 127 -8.11 14.57 -4.39
C GLY A 127 -9.03 15.16 -5.46
N TRP A 128 -9.18 16.49 -5.50
CA TRP A 128 -9.89 17.15 -6.59
C TRP A 128 -9.14 17.03 -7.92
N GLN A 129 -7.81 17.13 -7.89
CA GLN A 129 -6.99 16.92 -9.08
C GLN A 129 -7.14 15.48 -9.61
N ARG A 130 -7.20 14.48 -8.72
CA ARG A 130 -7.44 13.08 -9.09
C ARG A 130 -8.80 12.90 -9.77
N LEU A 131 -9.87 13.45 -9.19
CA LEU A 131 -11.21 13.40 -9.79
C LEU A 131 -11.24 14.08 -11.17
N ALA A 132 -10.49 15.18 -11.36
CA ALA A 132 -10.38 15.82 -12.67
C ALA A 132 -9.73 14.91 -13.72
N LEU A 133 -8.69 14.15 -13.36
CA LEU A 133 -8.08 13.18 -14.27
C LEU A 133 -9.05 12.03 -14.62
N ILE A 134 -9.83 11.57 -13.65
CA ILE A 134 -10.86 10.55 -13.88
C ILE A 134 -11.94 11.09 -14.82
N ALA A 135 -12.46 12.29 -14.56
CA ALA A 135 -13.43 12.97 -15.42
C ALA A 135 -12.91 13.15 -16.84
N ARG A 136 -11.66 13.62 -16.97
CA ARG A 136 -10.97 13.82 -18.25
C ARG A 136 -10.87 12.54 -19.08
N VAL A 137 -10.65 11.40 -18.45
CA VAL A 137 -10.61 10.11 -19.15
C VAL A 137 -12.03 9.64 -19.47
N TRP A 138 -12.95 9.75 -18.51
CA TRP A 138 -14.31 9.26 -18.65
C TRP A 138 -15.11 10.00 -19.74
N VAL A 139 -14.89 11.30 -19.92
CA VAL A 139 -15.59 12.10 -20.95
C VAL A 139 -15.30 11.62 -22.37
N THR A 140 -14.23 10.85 -22.58
CA THR A 140 -13.91 10.24 -23.87
C THR A 140 -14.74 9.00 -24.21
N ASP A 141 -15.60 8.54 -23.29
CA ASP A 141 -16.37 7.28 -23.36
C ASP A 141 -15.48 6.07 -23.70
N PRO A 142 -14.59 5.67 -22.76
CA PRO A 142 -13.70 4.55 -22.98
C PRO A 142 -14.45 3.21 -22.92
N ASP A 143 -14.02 2.25 -23.75
CA ASP A 143 -14.54 0.88 -23.74
C ASP A 143 -13.94 0.05 -22.59
N VAL A 144 -12.77 0.45 -22.07
CA VAL A 144 -12.12 -0.11 -20.87
C VAL A 144 -11.54 1.02 -20.04
N LEU A 145 -11.79 1.03 -18.74
CA LEU A 145 -11.22 2.01 -17.82
C LEU A 145 -10.08 1.40 -16.99
N LEU A 146 -8.91 2.04 -17.01
CA LEU A 146 -7.73 1.67 -16.23
C LEU A 146 -7.43 2.78 -15.23
N LEU A 147 -7.36 2.43 -13.94
CA LEU A 147 -7.11 3.35 -12.84
C LEU A 147 -5.81 2.97 -12.11
N ASP A 148 -4.82 3.85 -12.12
CA ASP A 148 -3.56 3.66 -11.38
C ASP A 148 -3.55 4.46 -10.07
N GLU A 149 -3.63 3.75 -8.94
CA GLU A 149 -3.70 4.27 -7.58
C GLU A 149 -4.76 5.39 -7.39
N PRO A 150 -6.04 5.12 -7.71
CA PRO A 150 -7.06 6.16 -7.74
C PRO A 150 -7.42 6.71 -6.36
N THR A 151 -7.13 5.98 -5.28
CA THR A 151 -7.40 6.40 -3.90
C THR A 151 -6.27 7.23 -3.27
N ASN A 152 -5.10 7.32 -3.92
CA ASN A 152 -3.99 8.08 -3.36
C ASN A 152 -4.35 9.56 -3.26
N HIS A 153 -4.06 10.13 -2.09
CA HIS A 153 -4.36 11.53 -1.73
C HIS A 153 -5.86 11.86 -1.65
N LEU A 154 -6.74 10.85 -1.68
CA LEU A 154 -8.16 11.01 -1.38
C LEU A 154 -8.40 10.87 0.12
N ASP A 155 -9.39 11.61 0.61
CA ASP A 155 -9.95 11.38 1.94
C ASP A 155 -11.11 10.41 1.88
N LEU A 156 -11.62 10.03 3.05
CA LEU A 156 -12.71 9.06 3.16
C LEU A 156 -13.97 9.48 2.40
N THR A 157 -14.29 10.78 2.37
CA THR A 157 -15.46 11.28 1.62
C THR A 157 -15.27 11.07 0.13
N ARG A 158 -14.10 11.45 -0.41
CA ARG A 158 -13.79 11.29 -1.84
C ARG A 158 -13.57 9.84 -2.25
N ILE A 159 -13.03 9.00 -1.37
CA ILE A 159 -12.96 7.55 -1.59
C ILE A 159 -14.38 7.00 -1.74
N SER A 160 -15.29 7.32 -0.81
CA SER A 160 -16.67 6.84 -0.89
C SER A 160 -17.39 7.35 -2.14
N GLN A 161 -17.18 8.61 -2.51
CA GLN A 161 -17.74 9.17 -3.73
C GLN A 161 -17.26 8.40 -4.98
N LEU A 162 -15.97 8.10 -5.04
CA LEU A 162 -15.38 7.32 -6.12
C LEU A 162 -15.91 5.87 -6.15
N GLU A 163 -16.11 5.25 -4.98
CA GLU A 163 -16.73 3.92 -4.86
C GLU A 163 -18.15 3.91 -5.43
N THR A 164 -18.97 4.88 -5.03
CA THR A 164 -20.34 5.04 -5.53
C THR A 164 -20.35 5.21 -7.05
N TRP A 165 -19.52 6.11 -7.57
CA TRP A 165 -19.39 6.34 -9.00
C TRP A 165 -18.95 5.08 -9.76
N LEU A 166 -17.91 4.39 -9.30
CA LEU A 166 -17.42 3.15 -9.93
C LEU A 166 -18.47 2.04 -9.96
N ASN A 167 -19.25 1.92 -8.89
CA ASN A 167 -20.32 0.93 -8.77
C ASN A 167 -21.56 1.31 -9.60
N ALA A 168 -21.76 2.60 -9.90
CA ALA A 168 -22.80 3.09 -10.78
C ALA A 168 -22.43 3.00 -12.28
N LEU A 169 -21.16 2.76 -12.63
CA LEU A 169 -20.74 2.61 -14.03
C LEU A 169 -21.50 1.49 -14.75
N PRO A 170 -21.71 1.62 -16.08
CA PRO A 170 -22.30 0.55 -16.88
C PRO A 170 -21.61 -0.78 -16.65
N ARG A 171 -22.40 -1.83 -16.41
CA ARG A 171 -21.86 -3.18 -16.11
C ARG A 171 -20.99 -3.70 -17.25
N GLU A 172 -21.28 -3.34 -18.49
CA GLU A 172 -20.54 -3.84 -19.66
C GLU A 172 -19.12 -3.28 -19.77
N VAL A 173 -18.86 -2.08 -19.26
CA VAL A 173 -17.54 -1.43 -19.33
C VAL A 173 -16.62 -2.06 -18.30
N PRO A 174 -15.59 -2.85 -18.65
CA PRO A 174 -14.62 -3.34 -17.69
C PRO A 174 -13.81 -2.23 -17.03
N VAL A 175 -13.48 -2.44 -15.76
CA VAL A 175 -12.61 -1.55 -14.99
C VAL A 175 -11.45 -2.36 -14.43
N VAL A 176 -10.23 -1.84 -14.58
CA VAL A 176 -9.02 -2.37 -13.97
C VAL A 176 -8.48 -1.34 -12.99
N VAL A 177 -8.32 -1.74 -11.73
CA VAL A 177 -7.90 -0.87 -10.63
C VAL A 177 -6.60 -1.39 -10.06
N ALA A 178 -5.50 -0.65 -10.21
CA ALA A 178 -4.29 -0.86 -9.44
C ALA A 178 -4.38 -0.03 -8.15
N SER A 179 -4.40 -0.67 -6.99
CA SER A 179 -4.49 0.03 -5.70
C SER A 179 -3.83 -0.76 -4.58
N HIS A 180 -3.46 -0.05 -3.51
CA HIS A 180 -3.11 -0.63 -2.22
C HIS A 180 -4.22 -0.48 -1.16
N ASP A 181 -5.34 0.16 -1.48
CA ASP A 181 -6.49 0.30 -0.58
C ASP A 181 -7.35 -0.97 -0.62
N ARG A 182 -7.25 -1.77 0.45
CA ARG A 182 -7.92 -3.07 0.59
C ARG A 182 -9.43 -2.94 0.61
N ALA A 183 -9.94 -1.94 1.34
CA ALA A 183 -11.37 -1.70 1.48
C ALA A 183 -11.97 -1.21 0.16
N PHE A 184 -11.27 -0.35 -0.56
CA PHE A 184 -11.67 0.11 -1.89
C PHE A 184 -11.71 -1.02 -2.92
N LEU A 185 -10.70 -1.88 -2.92
CA LEU A 185 -10.68 -3.07 -3.79
C LEU A 185 -11.85 -4.00 -3.47
N ASP A 186 -12.14 -4.26 -2.19
CA ASP A 186 -13.31 -5.08 -1.82
C ASP A 186 -14.65 -4.46 -2.24
N ALA A 187 -14.76 -3.13 -2.17
CA ALA A 187 -15.99 -2.42 -2.51
C ALA A 187 -16.23 -2.25 -4.02
N THR A 188 -15.18 -2.28 -4.84
CA THR A 188 -15.25 -1.91 -6.27
C THR A 188 -14.86 -3.01 -7.24
N THR A 189 -14.26 -4.11 -6.76
CA THR A 189 -13.73 -5.20 -7.60
C THR A 189 -14.44 -6.53 -7.38
N ASN A 190 -14.52 -7.34 -8.43
CA ASN A 190 -15.09 -8.70 -8.40
C ASN A 190 -14.06 -9.78 -8.78
N ARG A 191 -12.87 -9.38 -9.24
CA ARG A 191 -11.74 -10.24 -9.57
C ARG A 191 -10.46 -9.61 -9.03
N THR A 192 -9.51 -10.42 -8.59
CA THR A 192 -8.21 -9.95 -8.07
C THR A 192 -7.07 -10.67 -8.74
N LEU A 193 -6.13 -9.91 -9.32
CA LEU A 193 -4.85 -10.37 -9.83
C LEU A 193 -3.77 -10.04 -8.80
N PHE A 194 -3.06 -11.06 -8.31
CA PHE A 194 -1.83 -10.88 -7.53
C PHE A 194 -0.63 -10.94 -8.48
N LEU A 195 -0.10 -9.78 -8.83
CA LEU A 195 1.02 -9.65 -9.75
C LEU A 195 2.34 -9.97 -9.03
N ARG A 196 2.97 -11.05 -9.45
CA ARG A 196 4.21 -11.61 -8.89
C ARG A 196 5.25 -11.79 -10.02
N PRO A 197 6.55 -11.80 -9.70
CA PRO A 197 7.62 -12.06 -10.69
C PRO A 197 7.41 -13.36 -11.49
N GLU A 198 6.90 -14.37 -10.80
CA GLU A 198 6.52 -15.65 -11.35
C GLU A 198 5.19 -16.05 -10.72
N GLN A 199 4.36 -16.75 -11.49
CA GLN A 199 3.07 -17.29 -11.01
C GLN A 199 2.18 -16.18 -10.43
N SER A 200 1.60 -15.37 -11.31
CA SER A 200 0.64 -14.34 -10.93
C SER A 200 -0.79 -14.90 -10.93
N PRO A 201 -1.34 -15.35 -9.79
CA PRO A 201 -2.68 -15.94 -9.76
C PRO A 201 -3.76 -14.88 -9.91
N VAL A 202 -4.83 -15.28 -10.57
CA VAL A 202 -6.05 -14.48 -10.74
C VAL A 202 -7.20 -15.24 -10.09
N PHE A 203 -7.97 -14.56 -9.25
CA PHE A 203 -9.14 -15.11 -8.59
C PHE A 203 -10.40 -14.34 -9.03
N SER A 204 -11.50 -15.05 -9.22
CA SER A 204 -12.83 -14.44 -9.39
C SER A 204 -13.46 -14.10 -8.05
N LEU A 205 -12.72 -13.35 -7.24
CA LEU A 205 -13.06 -12.95 -5.89
C LEU A 205 -12.61 -11.49 -5.65
N PRO A 206 -13.35 -10.71 -4.86
CA PRO A 206 -12.87 -9.46 -4.28
C PRO A 206 -11.62 -9.68 -3.40
N TYR A 207 -10.91 -8.60 -3.12
CA TYR A 207 -9.57 -8.62 -2.51
C TYR A 207 -9.45 -9.52 -1.28
N SER A 208 -10.25 -9.32 -0.22
CA SER A 208 -10.09 -10.04 1.04
C SER A 208 -10.29 -11.55 0.88
N ARG A 209 -11.27 -11.95 0.08
CA ARG A 209 -11.53 -13.37 -0.23
C ARG A 209 -10.45 -13.96 -1.12
N ALA A 210 -9.96 -13.18 -2.09
CA ALA A 210 -8.86 -13.58 -2.95
C ALA A 210 -7.55 -13.74 -2.17
N ARG A 211 -7.31 -12.88 -1.16
CA ARG A 211 -6.14 -12.96 -0.27
C ARG A 211 -6.17 -14.24 0.57
N ALA A 212 -7.33 -14.60 1.12
CA ALA A 212 -7.49 -15.88 1.82
C ALA A 212 -7.22 -17.08 0.89
N ALA A 213 -7.81 -17.09 -0.31
CA ALA A 213 -7.58 -18.13 -1.31
C ALA A 213 -6.11 -18.22 -1.73
N LEU A 214 -5.42 -17.09 -1.87
CA LEU A 214 -4.00 -17.03 -2.16
C LEU A 214 -3.17 -17.68 -1.04
N SER A 215 -3.47 -17.37 0.22
CA SER A 215 -2.78 -17.98 1.36
C SER A 215 -2.96 -19.51 1.40
N GLU A 216 -4.14 -20.02 1.04
CA GLU A 216 -4.38 -21.45 0.94
C GLU A 216 -3.57 -22.11 -0.20
N VAL A 217 -3.53 -21.46 -1.37
CA VAL A 217 -2.74 -21.90 -2.52
C VAL A 217 -1.25 -21.94 -2.16
N ASP A 218 -0.72 -20.87 -1.57
CA ASP A 218 0.69 -20.77 -1.18
C ASP A 218 1.03 -21.80 -0.08
N ALA A 219 0.15 -22.00 0.91
CA ALA A 219 0.34 -23.02 1.95
C ALA A 219 0.28 -24.46 1.40
N SER A 220 -0.53 -24.70 0.38
CA SER A 220 -0.59 -25.99 -0.32
C SER A 220 0.68 -26.24 -1.14
N ALA A 221 1.16 -25.22 -1.86
CA ALA A 221 2.40 -25.25 -2.62
C ALA A 221 3.61 -25.52 -1.69
N GLU A 222 3.68 -24.86 -0.54
CA GLU A 222 4.73 -25.08 0.46
C GLU A 222 4.69 -26.53 0.99
N ARG A 223 3.51 -27.04 1.34
CA ARG A 223 3.35 -28.44 1.78
C ARG A 223 3.75 -29.44 0.69
N LYS A 224 3.51 -29.14 -0.58
CA LYS A 224 3.96 -29.96 -1.71
C LYS A 224 5.49 -29.90 -1.82
N PHE A 225 6.07 -28.71 -1.82
CA PHE A 225 7.51 -28.48 -1.87
C PHE A 225 8.25 -29.24 -0.76
N GLN A 226 7.80 -29.12 0.49
CA GLN A 226 8.42 -29.82 1.63
C GLN A 226 8.35 -31.34 1.50
N ARG A 227 7.24 -31.88 0.95
CA ARG A 227 7.12 -33.31 0.67
C ARG A 227 8.08 -33.75 -0.42
N ASP A 228 8.14 -33.01 -1.53
CA ASP A 228 9.00 -33.35 -2.68
C ASP A 228 10.48 -33.32 -2.30
N ILE A 229 10.92 -32.30 -1.55
CA ILE A 229 12.28 -32.21 -1.00
C ILE A 229 12.59 -33.37 -0.06
N LYS A 230 11.66 -33.73 0.84
CA LYS A 230 11.86 -34.86 1.77
C LYS A 230 11.99 -36.19 1.03
N VAL A 231 11.19 -36.41 -0.02
CA VAL A 231 11.26 -37.61 -0.86
C VAL A 231 12.59 -37.65 -1.63
N ALA A 232 13.02 -36.52 -2.23
CA ALA A 232 14.30 -36.44 -2.92
C ALA A 232 15.48 -36.76 -1.99
N GLN A 233 15.48 -36.21 -0.77
CA GLN A 233 16.48 -36.52 0.26
C GLN A 233 16.50 -38.01 0.64
N GLN A 234 15.33 -38.65 0.77
CA GLN A 234 15.25 -40.09 1.04
C GLN A 234 15.84 -40.92 -0.11
N LEU A 235 15.52 -40.56 -1.37
CA LEU A 235 16.07 -41.22 -2.56
C LEU A 235 17.59 -41.07 -2.63
N ARG A 236 18.14 -39.89 -2.32
CA ARG A 236 19.60 -39.68 -2.26
C ARG A 236 20.27 -40.53 -1.17
N ARG A 237 19.65 -40.65 0.02
CA ARG A 237 20.17 -41.54 1.09
C ARG A 237 20.16 -43.00 0.67
N GLN A 238 19.10 -43.46 0.00
CA GLN A 238 19.02 -44.82 -0.54
C GLN A 238 20.08 -45.05 -1.62
N ALA A 239 20.25 -44.09 -2.55
CA ALA A 239 21.27 -44.14 -3.57
C ALA A 239 22.68 -44.20 -2.96
N ALA A 240 22.99 -43.37 -1.96
CA ALA A 240 24.28 -43.40 -1.27
C ALA A 240 24.56 -44.76 -0.60
N LYS A 241 23.55 -45.33 0.08
CA LYS A 241 23.68 -46.67 0.69
C LYS A 241 23.93 -47.75 -0.37
N LEU A 242 23.19 -47.72 -1.48
CA LEU A 242 23.36 -48.68 -2.59
C LEU A 242 24.69 -48.50 -3.31
N ASN A 243 25.18 -47.26 -3.43
CA ASN A 243 26.48 -46.97 -4.03
C ASN A 243 27.62 -47.61 -3.22
N ASN A 244 27.59 -47.41 -1.90
CA ASN A 244 28.60 -47.99 -1.01
C ASN A 244 28.59 -49.53 -1.07
N ILE A 245 27.41 -50.15 -1.13
CA ILE A 245 27.28 -51.60 -1.28
C ILE A 245 27.76 -52.05 -2.66
N GLY A 246 27.34 -51.37 -3.73
CA GLY A 246 27.68 -51.70 -5.11
C GLY A 246 29.18 -51.63 -5.41
N VAL A 247 29.85 -50.59 -4.90
CA VAL A 247 31.32 -50.43 -5.02
C VAL A 247 32.06 -51.54 -4.27
N ASN A 248 31.62 -51.89 -3.06
CA ASN A 248 32.26 -52.93 -2.27
C ASN A 248 32.00 -54.36 -2.79
N SER A 249 30.94 -54.58 -3.57
CA SER A 249 30.52 -55.90 -4.06
C SER A 249 30.72 -56.09 -5.58
N GLY A 250 31.19 -55.08 -6.31
CA GLY A 250 31.44 -55.15 -7.75
C GLY A 250 30.18 -55.35 -8.60
N SER A 251 29.00 -54.93 -8.11
CA SER A 251 27.72 -55.18 -8.79
C SER A 251 27.30 -54.03 -9.70
N ASP A 252 27.41 -54.23 -11.01
CA ASP A 252 26.98 -53.25 -12.03
C ASP A 252 25.50 -52.87 -11.92
N LEU A 253 24.65 -53.83 -11.53
CA LEU A 253 23.20 -53.61 -11.38
C LEU A 253 22.89 -52.61 -10.25
N LEU A 254 23.64 -52.65 -9.15
CA LEU A 254 23.49 -51.71 -8.03
C LEU A 254 23.98 -50.30 -8.41
N THR A 255 25.01 -50.20 -9.25
CA THR A 255 25.52 -48.93 -9.79
C THR A 255 24.49 -48.28 -10.73
N VAL A 256 23.88 -49.04 -11.64
CA VAL A 256 22.80 -48.55 -12.53
C VAL A 256 21.59 -48.08 -11.72
N LYS A 257 21.17 -48.86 -10.72
CA LYS A 257 20.05 -48.50 -9.84
C LYS A 257 20.32 -47.24 -9.02
N THR A 258 21.56 -47.06 -8.55
CA THR A 258 22.01 -45.83 -7.88
C THR A 258 21.87 -44.61 -8.80
N LYS A 259 22.33 -44.72 -10.06
CA LYS A 259 22.20 -43.65 -11.05
C LYS A 259 20.73 -43.28 -11.32
N GLN A 260 19.86 -44.27 -11.44
CA GLN A 260 18.41 -44.05 -11.61
C GLN A 260 17.77 -43.34 -10.42
N LEU A 261 18.12 -43.73 -9.18
CA LEU A 261 17.60 -43.10 -7.97
C LEU A 261 18.08 -41.64 -7.85
N ASN A 262 19.34 -41.36 -8.20
CA ASN A 262 19.88 -40.01 -8.23
C ASN A 262 19.18 -39.15 -9.30
N GLN A 263 18.96 -39.68 -10.50
CA GLN A 263 18.21 -38.97 -11.54
C GLN A 263 16.77 -38.67 -11.12
N ARG A 264 16.11 -39.60 -10.43
CA ARG A 264 14.75 -39.39 -9.91
C ARG A 264 14.72 -38.34 -8.81
N ALA A 265 15.69 -38.36 -7.89
CA ALA A 265 15.84 -37.34 -6.86
C ALA A 265 16.07 -35.95 -7.48
N GLN A 266 16.96 -35.87 -8.49
CA GLN A 266 17.26 -34.64 -9.21
C GLN A 266 16.01 -34.06 -9.91
N ARG A 267 15.22 -34.89 -10.61
CA ARG A 267 13.96 -34.42 -11.22
C ARG A 267 12.96 -33.88 -10.21
N LEU A 268 12.88 -34.49 -9.03
CA LEU A 268 12.00 -34.00 -7.95
C LEU A 268 12.50 -32.68 -7.38
N GLU A 269 13.81 -32.48 -7.25
CA GLU A 269 14.41 -31.23 -6.81
C GLU A 269 14.23 -30.10 -7.85
N GLU A 270 14.41 -30.42 -9.14
CA GLU A 270 14.22 -29.46 -10.25
C GLU A 270 12.75 -29.08 -10.43
N ALA A 271 11.81 -30.01 -10.21
CA ALA A 271 10.37 -29.74 -10.29
C ALA A 271 9.82 -29.08 -9.01
N ALA A 272 10.54 -29.15 -7.89
CA ALA A 272 10.13 -28.56 -6.63
C ALA A 272 10.41 -27.05 -6.64
N ALA A 273 9.39 -26.27 -7.01
CA ALA A 273 9.41 -24.83 -6.81
C ALA A 273 9.06 -24.50 -5.34
N PRO A 274 9.84 -23.66 -4.64
CA PRO A 274 9.42 -23.14 -3.35
C PRO A 274 8.11 -22.37 -3.51
N ALA A 275 7.25 -22.39 -2.49
CA ALA A 275 6.10 -21.49 -2.48
C ALA A 275 6.58 -20.06 -2.71
N HIS A 276 5.81 -19.27 -3.46
CA HIS A 276 6.12 -17.86 -3.63
C HIS A 276 6.12 -17.20 -2.27
N ARG A 277 7.31 -17.03 -1.70
CA ARG A 277 7.55 -16.10 -0.63
C ARG A 277 8.04 -14.86 -1.31
N GLU A 278 7.16 -13.86 -1.40
CA GLU A 278 7.68 -12.53 -1.28
C GLU A 278 8.59 -12.56 -0.05
N ARG A 279 9.86 -12.19 -0.22
CA ARG A 279 10.74 -11.99 0.91
C ARG A 279 10.06 -10.88 1.70
N SER A 280 9.17 -11.27 2.63
CA SER A 280 8.47 -10.39 3.52
C SER A 280 9.54 -9.44 4.01
N ALA A 281 9.27 -8.14 3.93
CA ALA A 281 10.07 -7.13 4.61
C ALA A 281 10.38 -7.73 5.97
N GLY A 282 11.63 -8.13 6.18
CA GLY A 282 11.94 -9.14 7.19
C GLY A 282 11.46 -8.62 8.52
N ALA A 283 10.86 -9.54 9.28
CA ALA A 283 10.13 -9.29 10.51
C ALA A 283 10.49 -7.94 11.13
N ILE A 284 9.59 -6.96 10.94
CA ILE A 284 9.57 -5.78 11.78
C ILE A 284 9.48 -6.32 13.23
N LYS A 285 10.17 -5.67 14.18
CA LYS A 285 10.26 -6.09 15.60
C LYS A 285 10.54 -4.86 16.49
N LEU A 286 9.56 -4.01 16.74
CA LEU A 286 9.54 -2.85 17.62
C LEU A 286 9.81 -3.29 19.05
N ALA A 287 10.97 -3.01 19.63
CA ALA A 287 11.13 -3.26 21.06
C ALA A 287 10.53 -2.08 21.86
N ASN A 288 9.73 -2.40 22.89
CA ASN A 288 9.18 -1.42 23.82
C ASN A 288 10.08 -1.31 25.05
N ARG A 289 10.43 -0.07 25.46
CA ARG A 289 10.97 0.17 26.81
C ARG A 289 9.84 0.10 27.83
N GLY A 290 9.99 -0.74 28.85
CA GLY A 290 9.07 -0.79 29.98
C GLY A 290 8.96 0.58 30.65
N THR A 291 7.73 1.01 30.97
CA THR A 291 7.45 2.24 31.69
C THR A 291 6.45 1.91 32.79
N HIS A 292 6.67 2.40 34.01
CA HIS A 292 5.78 2.15 35.16
C HIS A 292 4.57 3.10 35.24
N ALA A 293 4.56 4.14 34.40
CA ALA A 293 3.47 5.12 34.35
C ALA A 293 2.30 4.60 33.51
N LYS A 294 1.12 4.48 34.13
CA LYS A 294 -0.12 4.05 33.47
C LYS A 294 -0.62 5.08 32.45
N VAL A 295 -0.43 6.38 32.73
CA VAL A 295 -0.80 7.50 31.85
C VAL A 295 0.46 8.09 31.23
N LEU A 296 0.47 8.23 29.90
CA LEU A 296 1.57 8.79 29.12
C LEU A 296 1.34 10.27 28.82
N ILE A 297 0.13 10.62 28.37
CA ILE A 297 -0.26 11.98 28.00
C ILE A 297 -1.61 12.31 28.65
N GLY A 298 -1.68 13.48 29.28
CA GLY A 298 -2.91 14.09 29.76
C GLY A 298 -3.24 15.35 28.95
N LEU A 299 -4.48 15.48 28.52
CA LEU A 299 -5.03 16.68 27.89
C LEU A 299 -6.04 17.30 28.85
N ASP A 300 -5.87 18.59 29.18
CA ASP A 300 -6.77 19.36 30.03
C ASP A 300 -7.33 20.55 29.26
N ASP A 301 -8.42 20.28 28.52
CA ASP A 301 -9.15 21.24 27.68
C ASP A 301 -8.23 22.03 26.71
N ALA A 302 -7.27 21.35 26.10
CA ALA A 302 -6.37 21.95 25.13
C ALA A 302 -7.14 22.50 23.92
N ALA A 303 -6.84 23.74 23.55
CA ALA A 303 -7.32 24.36 22.32
C ALA A 303 -6.43 23.93 21.15
N VAL A 304 -7.04 23.37 20.11
CA VAL A 304 -6.36 23.05 18.85
C VAL A 304 -6.76 24.09 17.83
N GLU A 305 -5.75 24.77 17.26
CA GLU A 305 -5.94 25.96 16.43
C GLU A 305 -5.21 25.85 15.07
N THR A 306 -5.70 26.61 14.09
CA THR A 306 -5.02 26.83 12.81
C THR A 306 -3.77 27.71 13.00
N PRO A 307 -2.86 27.83 11.99
CA PRO A 307 -1.65 28.64 12.14
C PRO A 307 -1.95 30.13 12.38
N ASP A 308 -3.09 30.59 11.90
CA ASP A 308 -3.66 31.93 12.07
C ASP A 308 -4.40 32.13 13.41
N GLY A 309 -4.46 31.09 14.27
CA GLY A 309 -5.08 31.17 15.60
C GLY A 309 -6.59 30.93 15.63
N THR A 310 -7.19 30.49 14.52
CA THR A 310 -8.61 30.13 14.48
C THR A 310 -8.82 28.80 15.22
N LEU A 311 -9.76 28.78 16.18
CA LEU A 311 -10.08 27.58 16.95
C LEU A 311 -10.70 26.49 16.05
N LEU A 312 -10.06 25.32 16.02
CA LEU A 312 -10.58 24.13 15.34
C LEU A 312 -11.43 23.27 16.27
N PHE A 313 -10.92 22.97 17.47
CA PHE A 313 -11.69 22.26 18.49
C PHE A 313 -11.01 22.33 19.86
N LYS A 314 -11.76 21.96 20.89
CA LYS A 314 -11.25 21.71 22.23
C LYS A 314 -11.21 20.22 22.56
N THR A 315 -10.13 19.77 23.19
CA THR A 315 -9.94 18.35 23.54
C THR A 315 -10.83 17.90 24.70
N GLY A 316 -11.27 18.83 25.55
CA GLY A 316 -11.76 18.51 26.88
C GLY A 316 -10.69 17.78 27.72
N ARG A 317 -11.12 17.15 28.82
CA ARG A 317 -10.24 16.29 29.64
C ARG A 317 -10.14 14.90 29.04
N ARG A 318 -8.94 14.53 28.61
CA ARG A 318 -8.63 13.21 28.04
C ARG A 318 -7.27 12.74 28.52
N HIS A 319 -7.05 11.43 28.45
CA HIS A 319 -5.78 10.83 28.78
C HIS A 319 -5.49 9.66 27.85
N ILE A 320 -4.20 9.48 27.57
CA ILE A 320 -3.66 8.38 26.79
C ILE A 320 -2.85 7.51 27.74
N CYS A 321 -3.29 6.27 27.91
CA CYS A 321 -2.63 5.26 28.73
C CYS A 321 -1.66 4.42 27.92
N GLN A 322 -0.81 3.68 28.63
CA GLN A 322 0.02 2.64 28.02
C GLN A 322 -0.87 1.55 27.41
N GLY A 323 -0.57 1.15 26.16
CA GLY A 323 -1.32 0.14 25.41
C GLY A 323 -2.55 0.68 24.66
N ASP A 324 -2.89 1.95 24.85
CA ASP A 324 -3.93 2.62 24.08
C ASP A 324 -3.46 2.81 22.63
N ARG A 325 -4.28 2.38 21.67
CA ARG A 325 -4.12 2.61 20.23
C ARG A 325 -5.29 3.45 19.76
N ILE A 326 -5.15 4.75 20.01
CA ILE A 326 -6.21 5.73 19.79
C ILE A 326 -6.18 6.17 18.34
N VAL A 327 -7.31 6.05 17.66
CA VAL A 327 -7.49 6.54 16.29
C VAL A 327 -8.22 7.88 16.32
N LEU A 328 -7.63 8.90 15.69
CA LEU A 328 -8.26 10.18 15.42
C LEU A 328 -9.15 10.06 14.18
N VAL A 329 -10.45 10.20 14.40
CA VAL A 329 -11.48 10.12 13.38
C VAL A 329 -12.10 11.50 13.18
N GLY A 330 -12.31 11.90 11.94
CA GLY A 330 -12.88 13.21 11.63
C GLY A 330 -12.67 13.61 10.17
N ARG A 331 -13.49 14.56 9.72
CA ARG A 331 -13.43 15.09 8.35
C ARG A 331 -12.09 15.80 8.09
N ASN A 332 -11.75 15.94 6.82
CA ASN A 332 -10.56 16.68 6.43
C ASN A 332 -10.60 18.13 6.88
N GLY A 333 -9.44 18.64 7.31
CA GLY A 333 -9.30 20.01 7.81
C GLY A 333 -9.78 20.21 9.25
N VAL A 334 -10.33 19.19 9.93
CA VAL A 334 -10.83 19.33 11.32
C VAL A 334 -9.72 19.47 12.37
N GLY A 335 -8.46 19.24 12.00
CA GLY A 335 -7.30 19.45 12.88
C GLY A 335 -6.64 18.20 13.44
N LYS A 336 -6.85 17.00 12.85
CA LYS A 336 -6.16 15.74 13.25
C LYS A 336 -4.64 15.93 13.39
N SER A 337 -3.98 16.38 12.31
CA SER A 337 -2.54 16.65 12.28
C SER A 337 -2.12 17.78 13.22
N ARG A 338 -3.02 18.75 13.51
CA ARG A 338 -2.73 19.85 14.45
C ARG A 338 -2.66 19.34 15.89
N LEU A 339 -3.55 18.42 16.28
CA LEU A 339 -3.48 17.75 17.59
C LEU A 339 -2.24 16.87 17.73
N ILE A 340 -1.90 16.10 16.69
CA ILE A 340 -0.67 15.30 16.66
C ILE A 340 0.57 16.21 16.86
N ASN A 341 0.64 17.32 16.14
CA ASN A 341 1.75 18.28 16.28
C ASN A 341 1.76 18.98 17.64
N LEU A 342 0.61 19.30 18.22
CA LEU A 342 0.50 19.88 19.56
C LEU A 342 1.06 18.93 20.63
N ILE A 343 0.73 17.63 20.56
CA ILE A 343 1.29 16.62 21.46
C ILE A 343 2.78 16.40 21.18
N ARG A 344 3.20 16.36 19.91
CA ARG A 344 4.62 16.24 19.53
C ARG A 344 5.45 17.37 20.16
N ASN A 345 5.01 18.61 19.97
CA ASN A 345 5.73 19.78 20.49
C ASN A 345 5.78 19.73 22.02
N ALA A 346 4.70 19.30 22.68
CA ALA A 346 4.71 19.13 24.13
C ALA A 346 5.71 18.07 24.64
N ILE A 347 6.03 17.06 23.83
CA ILE A 347 7.02 16.03 24.19
C ILE A 347 8.45 16.51 23.89
N VAL A 348 8.67 17.17 22.75
CA VAL A 348 10.02 17.57 22.29
C VAL A 348 10.48 18.85 22.99
N GLU A 349 9.57 19.79 23.24
CA GLU A 349 9.85 21.09 23.84
C GLU A 349 8.95 21.30 25.08
N PRO A 350 9.19 20.55 26.18
CA PRO A 350 8.33 20.62 27.36
C PRO A 350 8.32 21.99 28.04
N GLU A 351 9.35 22.83 27.81
CA GLU A 351 9.47 24.18 28.39
C GLU A 351 8.55 25.21 27.71
N THR A 352 8.25 25.03 26.43
CA THR A 352 7.37 25.90 25.63
C THR A 352 5.96 25.32 25.46
N ALA A 353 5.75 24.09 25.93
CA ALA A 353 4.50 23.37 25.84
C ALA A 353 3.35 24.11 26.55
N ALA A 354 2.17 24.13 25.92
CA ALA A 354 0.97 24.64 26.56
C ALA A 354 0.66 23.85 27.84
N GLN A 355 0.32 24.55 28.93
CA GLN A 355 -0.03 23.93 30.23
C GLN A 355 -1.19 22.92 30.14
N SER A 356 -1.97 22.98 29.06
CA SER A 356 -3.09 22.08 28.77
C SER A 356 -2.65 20.68 28.30
N VAL A 357 -1.36 20.45 28.02
CA VAL A 357 -0.83 19.12 27.68
C VAL A 357 0.23 18.70 28.70
N LYS A 358 -0.05 17.63 29.43
CA LYS A 358 0.86 17.04 30.42
C LYS A 358 1.48 15.79 29.84
N VAL A 359 2.80 15.78 29.70
CA VAL A 359 3.57 14.63 29.19
C VAL A 359 4.32 14.00 30.36
N THR A 360 4.20 12.68 30.52
CA THR A 360 4.99 11.96 31.52
C THR A 360 6.46 11.91 31.09
N PRO A 361 7.46 12.24 31.94
CA PRO A 361 8.88 12.32 31.56
C PRO A 361 9.49 11.03 31.00
N SER A 362 8.92 9.87 31.34
CA SER A 362 9.34 8.58 30.79
C SER A 362 8.88 8.34 29.35
N THR A 363 8.10 9.25 28.75
CA THR A 363 7.59 9.12 27.38
C THR A 363 8.72 9.31 26.38
N VAL A 364 8.98 8.27 25.60
CA VAL A 364 9.92 8.26 24.47
C VAL A 364 9.10 8.21 23.19
N LEU A 365 9.11 9.33 22.48
CA LEU A 365 8.31 9.52 21.26
C LEU A 365 8.91 8.77 20.07
N GLY A 366 8.06 8.00 19.38
CA GLY A 366 8.26 7.55 18.01
C GLY A 366 7.38 8.35 17.07
N TYR A 367 7.98 9.24 16.28
CA TYR A 367 7.29 10.01 15.24
C TYR A 367 7.94 9.73 13.89
N GLY A 368 7.14 9.40 12.87
CA GLY A 368 7.65 8.99 11.55
C GLY A 368 8.66 9.99 10.98
N ASP A 369 8.31 11.27 11.02
CA ASP A 369 9.17 12.35 10.53
C ASP A 369 10.39 12.63 11.43
N GLN A 370 10.36 12.24 12.71
CA GLN A 370 11.49 12.48 13.64
C GLN A 370 12.57 11.40 13.55
N ALA A 371 12.18 10.18 13.13
CA ALA A 371 13.13 9.14 12.75
C ALA A 371 13.95 9.56 11.53
N LEU A 372 13.40 10.46 10.69
CA LEU A 372 14.10 11.04 9.54
C LEU A 372 14.52 12.52 9.70
N SER A 373 14.08 13.21 10.74
CA SER A 373 14.43 14.63 10.96
C SER A 373 15.92 14.77 11.27
N GLY A 374 16.59 15.69 10.56
CA GLY A 374 18.05 15.87 10.63
C GLY A 374 18.84 15.03 9.63
N ILE A 375 18.17 14.26 8.76
CA ILE A 375 18.80 13.52 7.67
C ILE A 375 18.95 14.45 6.46
N SER A 376 20.17 14.59 5.95
CA SER A 376 20.36 15.19 4.63
C SER A 376 19.92 14.18 3.56
N GLY A 377 19.33 14.66 2.46
CA GLY A 377 19.04 13.80 1.30
C GLY A 377 20.27 13.06 0.75
N ASP A 378 21.48 13.51 1.13
CA ASP A 378 22.77 12.94 0.78
C ASP A 378 23.27 11.82 1.70
N ASP A 379 22.64 11.58 2.85
CA ASP A 379 23.00 10.46 3.74
C ASP A 379 22.59 9.11 3.16
N THR A 380 23.20 8.02 3.66
CA THR A 380 22.89 6.64 3.26
C THR A 380 22.21 5.87 4.40
N PRO A 381 21.30 4.91 4.10
CA PRO A 381 20.68 4.07 5.13
C PRO A 381 21.68 3.45 6.11
N LEU A 382 22.81 2.97 5.59
CA LEU A 382 23.86 2.36 6.39
C LEU A 382 24.52 3.36 7.34
N ALA A 383 24.94 4.52 6.81
CA ALA A 383 25.61 5.55 7.59
C ALA A 383 24.72 6.04 8.75
N ILE A 384 23.41 6.17 8.51
CA ILE A 384 22.45 6.56 9.53
C ILE A 384 22.38 5.55 10.64
N LEU A 385 22.17 4.28 10.31
CA LEU A 385 21.97 3.27 11.34
C LEU A 385 23.24 3.05 12.17
N SER A 386 24.41 3.10 11.53
CA SER A 386 25.68 2.96 12.21
C SER A 386 26.00 4.16 13.11
N ARG A 387 25.75 5.39 12.64
CA ARG A 387 26.07 6.62 13.42
C ARG A 387 25.04 6.93 14.50
N ARG A 388 23.74 6.83 14.19
CA ARG A 388 22.66 7.30 15.07
C ARG A 388 22.31 6.32 16.19
N PHE A 389 22.46 5.01 15.95
CA PHE A 389 22.05 3.97 16.89
C PHE A 389 23.21 3.12 17.42
N ASP A 390 24.46 3.48 17.08
CA ASP A 390 25.70 2.83 17.52
C ASP A 390 25.70 1.29 17.37
N VAL A 391 25.09 0.80 16.28
CA VAL A 391 24.84 -0.64 16.08
C VAL A 391 26.05 -1.35 15.45
N GLY A 392 27.05 -0.58 14.98
CA GLY A 392 28.16 -1.08 14.16
C GLY A 392 27.73 -1.39 12.72
N GLU A 393 28.65 -1.28 11.76
CA GLU A 393 28.32 -1.39 10.32
C GLU A 393 27.80 -2.78 9.93
N GLN A 394 28.44 -3.86 10.37
CA GLN A 394 28.07 -5.22 10.00
C GLN A 394 26.65 -5.61 10.48
N ARG A 395 26.27 -5.16 11.68
CA ARG A 395 24.92 -5.37 12.22
C ARG A 395 23.91 -4.43 11.57
N ALA A 396 24.27 -3.19 11.25
CA ALA A 396 23.43 -2.27 10.48
C ALA A 396 23.09 -2.83 9.09
N ARG A 397 24.07 -3.38 8.36
CA ARG A 397 23.86 -4.08 7.07
C ARG A 397 22.89 -5.26 7.21
N SER A 398 23.06 -6.04 8.28
CA SER A 398 22.19 -7.20 8.58
C SER A 398 20.76 -6.76 8.90
N LEU A 399 20.58 -5.68 9.66
CA LEU A 399 19.27 -5.11 9.98
C LEU A 399 18.57 -4.51 8.77
N LEU A 400 19.31 -3.80 7.90
CA LEU A 400 18.79 -3.26 6.65
C LEU A 400 18.38 -4.36 5.68
N ALA A 401 19.23 -5.37 5.50
CA ALA A 401 18.90 -6.53 4.69
C ALA A 401 17.67 -7.26 5.26
N GLY A 402 17.62 -7.38 6.59
CA GLY A 402 16.44 -7.84 7.33
C GLY A 402 15.20 -7.03 6.94
N ALA A 403 15.23 -5.70 7.05
CA ALA A 403 14.10 -4.82 6.69
C ALA A 403 13.79 -4.75 5.18
N GLY A 404 14.42 -5.57 4.34
CA GLY A 404 14.17 -5.58 2.89
C GLY A 404 14.85 -4.43 2.13
N VAL A 405 15.89 -3.82 2.71
CA VAL A 405 16.78 -2.85 2.04
C VAL A 405 18.02 -3.61 1.53
N ASN A 406 18.02 -3.93 0.24
CA ASN A 406 19.10 -4.66 -0.43
C ASN A 406 20.45 -3.93 -0.32
N ILE A 407 21.56 -4.68 -0.40
CA ILE A 407 22.93 -4.16 -0.25
C ILE A 407 23.18 -2.94 -1.14
N ASP A 408 22.79 -3.00 -2.41
CA ASP A 408 22.98 -1.89 -3.38
C ASP A 408 22.24 -0.61 -2.99
N VAL A 409 21.20 -0.73 -2.17
CA VAL A 409 20.34 0.37 -1.70
C VAL A 409 20.86 0.93 -0.38
N GLN A 410 21.59 0.14 0.41
CA GLN A 410 22.09 0.54 1.74
C GLN A 410 23.10 1.70 1.68
N GLU A 411 23.79 1.83 0.56
CA GLU A 411 24.81 2.87 0.31
C GLU A 411 24.31 3.97 -0.64
N ARG A 412 23.06 3.89 -1.12
CA ARG A 412 22.45 4.95 -1.93
C ARG A 412 22.00 6.11 -1.06
N ARG A 413 22.03 7.30 -1.66
CA ARG A 413 21.48 8.52 -1.07
C ARG A 413 19.98 8.36 -0.78
N ILE A 414 19.56 8.76 0.41
CA ILE A 414 18.16 8.62 0.86
C ILE A 414 17.20 9.39 -0.03
N GLY A 415 17.63 10.52 -0.62
CA GLY A 415 16.85 11.27 -1.60
C GLY A 415 16.37 10.42 -2.78
N LEU A 416 17.17 9.42 -3.19
CA LEU A 416 16.93 8.55 -4.35
C LEU A 416 16.16 7.25 -4.01
N LEU A 417 15.82 7.05 -2.75
CA LEU A 417 15.05 5.87 -2.33
C LEU A 417 13.58 6.01 -2.75
N SER A 418 12.99 4.90 -3.17
CA SER A 418 11.54 4.81 -3.37
C SER A 418 10.78 5.04 -2.05
N GLY A 419 9.50 5.44 -2.13
CA GLY A 419 8.65 5.65 -0.96
C GLY A 419 8.61 4.43 -0.02
N GLY A 420 8.44 3.22 -0.57
CA GLY A 420 8.45 1.98 0.22
C GLY A 420 9.81 1.69 0.90
N GLN A 421 10.94 2.02 0.26
CA GLN A 421 12.26 1.90 0.87
C GLN A 421 12.47 2.92 2.00
N LYS A 422 12.01 4.17 1.81
CA LYS A 422 12.04 5.20 2.85
C LYS A 422 11.18 4.79 4.05
N ALA A 423 9.99 4.26 3.82
CA ALA A 423 9.09 3.80 4.87
C ALA A 423 9.71 2.63 5.66
N ARG A 424 10.33 1.65 4.98
CA ARG A 424 11.05 0.54 5.65
C ARG A 424 12.24 1.03 6.49
N LEU A 425 13.03 1.97 5.97
CA LEU A 425 14.12 2.59 6.72
C LEU A 425 13.60 3.33 7.95
N MET A 426 12.51 4.10 7.79
CA MET A 426 11.85 4.83 8.87
C MET A 426 11.35 3.88 9.96
N MET A 427 10.71 2.77 9.59
CA MET A 427 10.28 1.73 10.53
C MET A 427 11.45 1.10 11.28
N LEU A 428 12.56 0.82 10.58
CA LEU A 428 13.77 0.29 11.22
C LEU A 428 14.42 1.31 12.18
N ALA A 429 14.43 2.58 11.81
CA ALA A 429 14.93 3.65 12.69
C ALA A 429 14.03 3.83 13.92
N LEU A 430 12.70 3.83 13.75
CA LEU A 430 11.75 3.84 14.88
C LEU A 430 11.95 2.64 15.79
N ARG A 431 12.15 1.45 15.22
CA ARG A 431 12.47 0.23 15.99
C ARG A 431 13.72 0.41 16.84
N LEU A 432 14.80 0.93 16.29
CA LEU A 432 16.07 1.09 17.01
C LEU A 432 16.00 2.18 18.09
N ALA A 433 15.15 3.19 17.89
CA ALA A 433 14.87 4.20 18.91
C ALA A 433 14.15 3.62 20.14
N ASN A 434 13.49 2.46 20.03
CA ASN A 434 12.69 1.81 21.08
C ASN A 434 11.71 2.77 21.80
N PRO A 435 10.85 3.49 21.06
CA PRO A 435 9.86 4.40 21.66
C PRO A 435 8.79 3.61 22.41
N ASN A 436 8.17 4.24 23.41
CA ASN A 436 7.04 3.68 24.18
C ASN A 436 5.71 4.38 23.87
N PHE A 437 5.74 5.45 23.06
CA PHE A 437 4.57 6.16 22.56
C PHE A 437 4.78 6.56 21.10
N TYR A 438 3.85 6.20 20.22
CA TYR A 438 3.92 6.48 18.79
C TYR A 438 2.90 7.54 18.38
N LEU A 439 3.36 8.54 17.63
CA LEU A 439 2.51 9.49 16.93
C LEU A 439 2.59 9.17 15.44
N LEU A 440 1.47 8.78 14.84
CA LEU A 440 1.41 8.30 13.46
C LEU A 440 0.40 9.13 12.66
N ASP A 441 0.89 9.98 11.76
CA ASP A 441 0.02 10.75 10.85
C ASP A 441 0.12 10.15 9.45
N GLU A 442 -0.99 9.56 8.98
CA GLU A 442 -1.11 8.82 7.73
C GLU A 442 0.02 7.78 7.50
N PRO A 443 0.23 6.83 8.43
CA PRO A 443 1.39 5.92 8.40
C PRO A 443 1.34 4.89 7.26
N THR A 444 0.16 4.67 6.68
CA THR A 444 -0.06 3.75 5.56
C THR A 444 0.23 4.40 4.20
N ASN A 445 0.35 5.72 4.14
CA ASN A 445 0.71 6.40 2.90
C ASN A 445 2.08 5.92 2.43
N HIS A 446 2.16 5.53 1.15
CA HIS A 446 3.36 4.99 0.48
C HIS A 446 3.77 3.56 0.87
N LEU A 447 3.01 2.88 1.71
CA LEU A 447 3.20 1.45 1.97
C LEU A 447 2.40 0.61 0.96
N ASP A 448 3.02 -0.49 0.52
CA ASP A 448 2.28 -1.55 -0.15
C ASP A 448 1.48 -2.36 0.88
N ILE A 449 0.56 -3.21 0.41
CA ILE A 449 -0.32 -4.02 1.26
C ILE A 449 0.49 -4.85 2.26
N ASP A 450 1.55 -5.54 1.84
CA ASP A 450 2.36 -6.33 2.76
C ASP A 450 3.13 -5.45 3.76
N GLY A 451 3.54 -4.24 3.37
CA GLY A 451 4.13 -3.25 4.28
C GLY A 451 3.14 -2.75 5.33
N GLN A 452 1.88 -2.53 4.94
CA GLN A 452 0.80 -2.18 5.86
C GLN A 452 0.48 -3.34 6.83
N GLU A 453 0.32 -4.57 6.32
CA GLU A 453 0.10 -5.78 7.14
C GLU A 453 1.26 -6.03 8.13
N ALA A 454 2.49 -5.78 7.69
CA ALA A 454 3.67 -5.86 8.54
C ALA A 454 3.64 -4.81 9.66
N LEU A 455 3.30 -3.56 9.35
CA LEU A 455 3.12 -2.50 10.35
C LEU A 455 1.99 -2.84 11.34
N GLU A 456 0.88 -3.39 10.85
CA GLU A 456 -0.26 -3.80 11.67
C GLU A 456 0.13 -4.87 12.69
N THR A 457 0.73 -5.97 12.18
CA THR A 457 1.22 -7.08 13.00
C THR A 457 2.14 -6.58 14.10
N GLU A 458 2.95 -5.59 13.76
CA GLU A 458 3.97 -5.05 14.64
C GLU A 458 3.42 -4.23 15.80
N LEU A 459 2.53 -3.29 15.49
CA LEU A 459 1.88 -2.46 16.50
C LEU A 459 1.06 -3.31 17.48
N LEU A 460 0.43 -4.39 16.98
CA LEU A 460 -0.31 -5.34 17.78
C LEU A 460 0.59 -6.22 18.65
N ALA A 461 1.63 -6.84 18.08
CA ALA A 461 2.52 -7.75 18.79
C ALA A 461 3.21 -7.09 19.98
N HIS A 462 3.52 -5.79 19.87
CA HIS A 462 4.21 -5.05 20.91
C HIS A 462 3.31 -4.25 21.84
N GLN A 463 1.98 -4.33 21.65
CA GLN A 463 1.01 -3.52 22.39
C GLN A 463 1.44 -2.05 22.43
N ALA A 464 1.82 -1.52 21.26
CA ALA A 464 2.31 -0.16 21.14
C ALA A 464 1.24 0.82 21.67
N SER A 465 1.66 1.80 22.45
CA SER A 465 0.80 2.93 22.81
C SER A 465 0.90 3.96 21.69
N CYS A 466 -0.19 4.31 21.03
CA CYS A 466 -0.15 5.24 19.92
C CYS A 466 -1.38 6.14 19.82
N LEU A 467 -1.15 7.32 19.25
CA LEU A 467 -2.20 8.17 18.70
C LEU A 467 -1.96 8.26 17.19
N LEU A 468 -2.94 7.81 16.41
CA LEU A 468 -2.80 7.71 14.96
C LEU A 468 -3.94 8.41 14.22
N ALA A 469 -3.63 8.99 13.06
CA ALA A 469 -4.59 9.43 12.06
C ALA A 469 -4.34 8.66 10.77
N SER A 470 -5.39 8.14 10.14
CA SER A 470 -5.30 7.45 8.86
C SER A 470 -6.60 7.62 8.07
N HIS A 471 -6.51 7.50 6.76
CA HIS A 471 -7.67 7.31 5.87
C HIS A 471 -7.90 5.84 5.47
N ASP A 472 -7.04 4.91 5.87
CA ASP A 472 -7.18 3.49 5.57
C ASP A 472 -8.14 2.81 6.55
N ARG A 473 -9.36 2.50 6.07
CA ARG A 473 -10.41 1.84 6.86
C ARG A 473 -9.98 0.48 7.40
N SER A 474 -9.22 -0.29 6.61
CA SER A 474 -8.75 -1.61 7.02
C SER A 474 -7.71 -1.49 8.14
N PHE A 475 -6.77 -0.56 8.01
CA PHE A 475 -5.77 -0.28 9.03
C PHE A 475 -6.40 0.21 10.35
N ILE A 476 -7.36 1.14 10.26
CA ILE A 476 -8.08 1.67 11.43
C ILE A 476 -8.78 0.54 12.21
N ARG A 477 -9.51 -0.33 11.50
CA ARG A 477 -10.23 -1.47 12.10
C ARG A 477 -9.28 -2.49 12.72
N ALA A 478 -8.12 -2.72 12.10
CA ALA A 478 -7.16 -3.69 12.59
C ALA A 478 -6.43 -3.24 13.87
N ILE A 479 -6.13 -1.94 13.99
CA ILE A 479 -5.21 -1.42 15.02
C ILE A 479 -5.93 -0.71 16.16
N GLY A 480 -6.99 0.04 15.87
CA GLY A 480 -7.68 0.88 16.83
C GLY A 480 -8.34 0.09 17.96
N ASN A 481 -8.15 0.53 19.20
CA ASN A 481 -8.92 0.03 20.36
C ASN A 481 -9.68 1.14 21.10
N ARG A 482 -9.45 2.40 20.74
CA ARG A 482 -10.15 3.59 21.22
C ARG A 482 -10.27 4.55 20.04
N PHE A 483 -11.41 5.24 19.92
CA PHE A 483 -11.68 6.11 18.78
C PHE A 483 -12.05 7.50 19.29
N TRP A 484 -11.32 8.50 18.83
CA TRP A 484 -11.57 9.90 19.16
C TRP A 484 -12.11 10.62 17.94
N LEU A 485 -13.39 10.93 17.96
CA LEU A 485 -14.10 11.66 16.94
C LEU A 485 -13.95 13.17 17.16
N ILE A 486 -13.50 13.89 16.13
CA ILE A 486 -13.50 15.35 16.10
C ILE A 486 -14.71 15.81 15.30
N GLU A 487 -15.71 16.36 16.00
CA GLU A 487 -16.91 16.91 15.39
C GLU A 487 -17.39 18.13 16.19
N LYS A 488 -18.01 19.10 15.51
CA LYS A 488 -18.66 20.27 16.15
C LYS A 488 -17.75 20.99 17.15
N LEU A 489 -16.49 21.22 16.76
CA LEU A 489 -15.45 21.89 17.55
C LEU A 489 -15.09 21.16 18.86
N ARG A 490 -15.36 19.85 18.97
CA ARG A 490 -15.09 19.05 20.18
C ARG A 490 -14.45 17.71 19.82
N LEU A 491 -13.64 17.20 20.75
CA LEU A 491 -13.10 15.85 20.74
C LEU A 491 -13.93 14.92 21.64
N THR A 492 -14.63 13.96 21.07
CA THR A 492 -15.43 12.96 21.80
C THR A 492 -14.87 11.57 21.60
N GLU A 493 -15.00 10.72 22.61
CA GLU A 493 -14.66 9.30 22.47
C GLU A 493 -15.90 8.54 22.01
N VAL A 494 -15.72 7.64 21.05
CA VAL A 494 -16.76 6.77 20.48
C VAL A 494 -16.32 5.31 20.57
N ASP A 495 -17.28 4.41 20.58
CA ASP A 495 -17.03 2.97 20.79
C ASP A 495 -16.35 2.34 19.56
N ASP A 496 -16.76 2.74 18.36
CA ASP A 496 -16.23 2.26 17.08
C ASP A 496 -16.27 3.35 15.99
N PRO A 497 -15.55 3.18 14.86
CA PRO A 497 -15.49 4.17 13.79
C PRO A 497 -16.56 3.99 12.70
N GLU A 498 -17.45 2.98 12.79
CA GLU A 498 -18.35 2.58 11.70
C GLU A 498 -19.46 3.60 11.46
N ASP A 499 -20.01 4.19 12.52
CA ASP A 499 -20.98 5.29 12.40
C ASP A 499 -20.39 6.46 11.62
N PHE A 500 -19.11 6.79 11.89
CA PHE A 500 -18.41 7.82 11.15
C PHE A 500 -18.22 7.42 9.69
N PHE A 501 -17.74 6.20 9.40
CA PHE A 501 -17.57 5.74 8.03
C PHE A 501 -18.88 5.77 7.23
N THR A 502 -19.98 5.36 7.85
CA THR A 502 -21.32 5.39 7.26
C THR A 502 -21.76 6.82 7.00
N SER A 503 -21.61 7.72 7.99
CA SER A 503 -21.98 9.13 7.82
C SER A 503 -21.18 9.85 6.72
N VAL A 504 -19.92 9.43 6.52
CA VAL A 504 -19.06 9.97 5.47
C VAL A 504 -19.47 9.44 4.10
N ALA A 505 -19.92 8.19 4.03
CA ALA A 505 -20.44 7.60 2.81
C ALA A 505 -21.78 8.23 2.39
N GLU A 506 -22.67 8.47 3.34
CA GLU A 506 -23.98 9.11 3.09
C GLU A 506 -23.85 10.60 2.73
N ALA A 507 -22.90 11.32 3.34
CA ALA A 507 -22.67 12.73 3.04
C ALA A 507 -21.90 12.98 1.72
N GLY A 508 -21.39 11.91 1.10
CA GLY A 508 -20.67 11.95 -0.17
C GLY A 508 -21.49 11.52 -1.38
N GLY A 509 -22.79 11.22 -1.20
CA GLY A 509 -23.73 10.88 -2.28
C GLY A 509 -24.87 11.87 -2.44
#